data_AF-A0A6C0FW66-F1
#
_entry.id   AF-A0A6C0FW66-F1
#
_cell.length_a   1.000
_cell.length_b   1.000
_cell.length_c   1.000
_cell.angle_alpha   90.00
_cell.angle_beta   90.00
_cell.angle_gamma   90.00
#
_symmetry.space_group_name_H-M   'P 1'
#
loop_
_entity.id
_entity.type
_entity.pdbx_description
1 polymer ?
#
loop_
_entity_poly.entity_id
_entity_poly.type
_entity_poly.pdbx_seq_one_letter_code
_entity_poly.pdbx_strand_id
1 'polypeptide(L)'
;MFWSSKKQKSNKTKRTDASETPQGAATNDSADMEAGTELERCDSQEGARQYWNAGMSVDDWVSEMFKEEWKRGAFDDLAGKGKPIEVPSGDVTNSMLKQANFLPSWLTLQHEIRDKLRQWILRLDNDGGTAMDRELAEINAMIGKYNGTVPHHALQKLTITKENAKRQLGQWE
;
A
#
# COMPACT_ATOMS: atom_id res chain seq x y z
N MET A 1 -20.95 -26.65 23.31
CA MET A 1 -20.31 -27.12 22.05
C MET A 1 -19.14 -26.19 21.77
N PHE A 2 -17.93 -26.69 21.98
CA PHE A 2 -16.68 -25.91 21.97
C PHE A 2 -16.22 -25.63 20.53
N TRP A 3 -15.80 -24.39 20.29
CA TRP A 3 -15.32 -23.91 19.00
C TRP A 3 -13.80 -24.10 18.85
N SER A 4 -13.39 -24.18 17.58
CA SER A 4 -12.14 -24.72 17.03
C SER A 4 -10.89 -23.85 17.27
N SER A 5 -9.70 -24.46 17.26
CA SER A 5 -8.48 -23.77 16.83
C SER A 5 -7.40 -24.77 16.39
N LYS A 6 -7.12 -24.81 15.09
CA LYS A 6 -5.99 -25.54 14.50
C LYS A 6 -5.10 -24.52 13.78
N LYS A 7 -3.97 -24.18 14.40
CA LYS A 7 -2.95 -23.26 13.83
C LYS A 7 -2.02 -24.01 12.88
N GLN A 8 -1.97 -23.55 11.64
CA GLN A 8 -0.79 -23.55 10.74
C GLN A 8 0.19 -22.46 11.23
N LYS A 9 1.51 -22.39 10.99
CA LYS A 9 2.47 -22.80 9.94
C LYS A 9 3.87 -22.39 10.47
N SER A 10 4.97 -22.98 10.00
CA SER A 10 6.17 -22.22 9.57
C SER A 10 7.22 -23.11 8.88
N ASN A 11 7.54 -22.83 7.61
CA ASN A 11 8.76 -23.31 6.95
C ASN A 11 9.77 -22.16 6.92
N LYS A 12 11.01 -22.46 7.31
CA LYS A 12 12.14 -21.53 7.49
C LYS A 12 13.13 -21.72 6.33
N THR A 13 13.25 -20.71 5.48
CA THR A 13 14.26 -20.65 4.40
C THR A 13 15.55 -20.02 4.95
N LYS A 14 16.65 -20.77 4.87
CA LYS A 14 18.03 -20.31 5.14
C LYS A 14 18.73 -19.97 3.81
N ARG A 15 19.30 -18.78 3.73
CA ARG A 15 20.29 -18.22 2.79
C ARG A 15 20.99 -17.15 3.65
N THR A 16 22.30 -16.99 3.77
CA THR A 16 23.45 -17.07 2.86
C THR A 16 24.72 -17.04 3.72
N ASP A 17 25.78 -17.74 3.32
CA ASP A 17 27.16 -17.39 3.72
C ASP A 17 28.10 -17.87 2.62
N ALA A 18 28.92 -16.96 2.10
CA ALA A 18 30.08 -17.22 1.24
C ALA A 18 30.84 -15.91 1.06
N SER A 19 31.86 -15.75 1.88
CA SER A 19 33.07 -14.95 1.66
C SER A 19 33.73 -15.26 0.32
N GLU A 20 34.36 -14.27 -0.32
CA GLU A 20 35.72 -14.40 -0.88
C GLU A 20 36.24 -13.06 -1.44
N THR A 21 37.39 -12.65 -0.93
CA THR A 21 38.32 -11.68 -1.54
C THR A 21 39.34 -12.47 -2.37
N PRO A 22 39.87 -11.91 -3.47
CA PRO A 22 41.33 -11.85 -3.53
C PRO A 22 41.90 -10.55 -4.09
N GLN A 23 43.09 -10.22 -3.57
CA GLN A 23 44.04 -9.20 -4.03
C GLN A 23 44.71 -9.64 -5.35
N GLY A 24 45.19 -8.67 -6.14
CA GLY A 24 46.11 -8.92 -7.26
C GLY A 24 46.78 -7.62 -7.73
N ALA A 25 48.09 -7.53 -7.51
CA ALA A 25 48.96 -6.43 -7.90
C ALA A 25 49.37 -6.50 -9.38
N ALA A 26 49.60 -5.35 -10.02
CA ALA A 26 50.57 -5.21 -11.11
C ALA A 26 50.91 -3.72 -11.35
N THR A 27 52.20 -3.43 -11.25
CA THR A 27 52.91 -2.21 -11.64
C THR A 27 52.93 -2.04 -13.16
N ASN A 28 53.07 -0.80 -13.65
CA ASN A 28 53.92 -0.47 -14.82
C ASN A 28 54.24 1.03 -14.87
N ASP A 29 55.54 1.30 -15.02
CA ASP A 29 56.20 2.56 -15.33
C ASP A 29 55.70 3.23 -16.61
N SER A 30 55.68 4.57 -16.64
CA SER A 30 56.50 5.38 -17.57
C SER A 30 56.18 6.86 -17.45
N ALA A 31 57.24 7.66 -17.41
CA ALA A 31 57.25 9.11 -17.43
C ALA A 31 56.65 9.67 -18.73
N ASP A 32 56.01 10.85 -18.66
CA ASP A 32 56.38 11.98 -19.53
C ASP A 32 55.62 13.27 -19.17
N MET A 33 56.43 14.33 -19.15
CA MET A 33 56.18 15.73 -19.51
C MET A 33 55.21 16.63 -18.73
N GLU A 34 55.83 17.72 -18.28
CA GLU A 34 55.26 18.97 -17.79
C GLU A 34 54.29 19.63 -18.76
N ALA A 35 53.22 20.18 -18.20
CA ALA A 35 52.62 21.41 -18.69
C ALA A 35 52.04 22.15 -17.48
N GLY A 36 52.68 23.26 -17.11
CA GLY A 36 52.14 24.18 -16.13
C GLY A 36 50.76 24.67 -16.56
N THR A 37 49.82 24.63 -15.63
CA THR A 37 48.62 25.45 -15.70
C THR A 37 48.41 25.96 -14.29
N GLU A 38 48.58 27.27 -14.17
CA GLU A 38 48.33 28.05 -12.96
C GLU A 38 47.04 27.58 -12.30
N LEU A 39 47.19 26.96 -11.12
CA LEU A 39 46.06 26.80 -10.23
C LEU A 39 45.74 28.20 -9.72
N GLU A 40 44.80 28.86 -10.39
CA GLU A 40 44.09 29.99 -9.84
C GLU A 40 43.67 29.62 -8.42
N ARG A 41 44.24 30.36 -7.48
CA ARG A 41 43.85 30.38 -6.09
C ARG A 41 42.40 30.88 -6.05
N CYS A 42 41.47 29.94 -6.10
CA CYS A 42 40.08 30.23 -5.77
C CYS A 42 40.07 30.60 -4.29
N ASP A 43 40.11 31.90 -4.02
CA ASP A 43 39.82 32.49 -2.71
C ASP A 43 38.32 32.28 -2.44
N SER A 44 37.93 31.02 -2.21
CA SER A 44 36.65 30.65 -1.66
C SER A 44 36.67 30.98 -0.17
N GLN A 45 36.70 32.28 0.15
CA GLN A 45 36.29 32.76 1.45
C GLN A 45 34.76 32.74 1.50
N GLU A 46 34.17 31.56 1.30
CA GLU A 46 32.82 31.28 1.72
C GLU A 46 32.88 31.26 3.25
N GLY A 47 32.57 32.41 3.84
CA GLY A 47 32.41 32.53 5.28
C GLY A 47 31.52 31.40 5.74
N ALA A 48 32.12 30.39 6.38
CA ALA A 48 31.43 29.22 6.86
C ALA A 48 30.24 29.73 7.67
N ARG A 49 29.03 29.53 7.15
CA ARG A 49 27.83 29.67 7.95
C ARG A 49 27.93 28.59 9.02
N GLN A 50 28.61 28.93 10.12
CA GLN A 50 28.61 28.14 11.33
C GLN A 50 27.18 28.22 11.84
N TYR A 51 26.34 27.29 11.38
CA TYR A 51 25.05 27.08 12.02
C TYR A 51 25.37 26.72 13.47
N TRP A 52 24.78 27.44 14.43
CA TRP A 52 25.08 27.27 15.87
C TRP A 52 24.89 25.81 16.34
N ASN A 53 24.12 25.06 15.56
CA ASN A 53 23.64 23.70 15.75
C ASN A 53 24.48 22.64 15.01
N ALA A 54 25.62 23.00 14.40
CA ALA A 54 26.47 22.09 13.62
C ALA A 54 27.08 20.91 14.40
N GLY A 55 27.04 20.94 15.75
CA GLY A 55 27.51 19.86 16.63
C GLY A 55 26.41 19.09 17.36
N MET A 56 25.12 19.39 17.12
CA MET A 56 24.00 18.77 17.82
C MET A 56 23.29 17.75 16.93
N SER A 57 22.79 16.67 17.54
CA SER A 57 21.90 15.73 16.86
C SER A 57 20.61 16.45 16.45
N VAL A 58 20.00 16.02 15.34
CA VAL A 58 18.70 16.54 14.89
C VAL A 58 17.64 16.39 15.98
N ASP A 59 17.71 15.31 16.76
CA ASP A 59 16.77 15.02 17.85
C ASP A 59 16.92 16.02 19.02
N ASP A 60 18.17 16.38 19.37
CA ASP A 60 18.47 17.36 20.40
C ASP A 60 18.07 18.77 19.97
N TRP A 61 18.32 19.12 18.71
CA TRP A 61 17.93 20.42 18.15
C TRP A 61 16.41 20.60 18.13
N VAL A 62 15.67 19.59 17.64
CA VAL A 62 14.20 19.62 17.64
C VAL A 62 13.65 19.71 19.06
N SER A 63 14.25 18.97 20.00
CA SER A 63 13.86 19.00 21.41
C SER A 63 14.09 20.37 22.06
N GLU A 64 15.19 21.04 21.74
CA GLU A 64 15.48 22.36 22.30
C GLU A 64 14.55 23.44 21.73
N MET A 65 14.31 23.43 20.41
CA MET A 65 13.31 24.29 19.78
C MET A 65 11.92 24.09 20.37
N PHE A 66 11.52 22.84 20.62
CA PHE A 66 10.25 22.53 21.25
C PHE A 66 10.15 23.12 22.67
N LYS A 67 11.20 23.01 23.49
CA LYS A 67 11.22 23.59 24.84
C LYS A 67 11.19 25.11 24.82
N GLU A 68 11.89 25.75 23.88
CA GLU A 68 11.87 27.20 23.71
C GLU A 68 10.46 27.70 23.37
N GLU A 69 9.80 27.07 22.41
CA GLU A 69 8.42 27.40 22.03
C GLU A 69 7.40 27.09 23.13
N TRP A 70 7.63 26.01 23.89
CA TRP A 70 6.83 25.67 25.06
C TRP A 70 6.93 26.74 26.15
N LYS A 71 8.15 27.21 26.47
CA LYS A 71 8.38 28.31 27.42
C LYS A 71 7.81 29.63 26.94
N ARG A 72 7.82 29.86 25.62
CA ARG A 72 7.25 31.05 24.99
C ARG A 72 5.71 31.06 25.00
N GLY A 73 5.07 29.96 25.38
CA GLY A 73 3.62 29.84 25.40
C GLY A 73 3.01 29.77 23.99
N ALA A 74 3.80 29.42 22.97
CA ALA A 74 3.33 29.34 21.59
C ALA A 74 2.22 28.29 21.40
N PHE A 75 2.13 27.32 22.32
CA PHE A 75 1.09 26.30 22.35
C PHE A 75 -0.16 26.73 23.13
N ASP A 76 -0.18 27.92 23.74
CA ASP A 76 -1.34 28.41 24.50
C ASP A 76 -2.43 29.03 23.62
N ASP A 77 -2.06 29.64 22.48
CA ASP A 77 -2.99 30.26 21.52
C ASP A 77 -3.26 29.40 20.28
N LEU A 78 -3.23 28.07 20.44
CA LEU A 78 -3.58 27.16 19.34
C LEU A 78 -5.09 27.13 19.14
N ALA A 79 -5.53 27.42 17.92
CA ALA A 79 -6.91 27.27 17.50
C ALA A 79 -7.38 25.83 17.76
N GLY A 80 -8.27 25.66 18.74
CA GLY A 80 -8.80 24.35 19.13
C GLY A 80 -8.15 23.69 20.36
N LYS A 81 -7.22 24.37 21.06
CA LYS A 81 -6.69 23.87 22.34
C LYS A 81 -7.83 23.64 23.34
N GLY A 82 -7.91 22.42 23.88
CA GLY A 82 -8.93 22.04 24.87
C GLY A 82 -10.33 21.76 24.30
N LYS A 83 -10.55 21.93 22.99
CA LYS A 83 -11.77 21.45 22.33
C LYS A 83 -11.57 19.98 21.96
N PRO A 84 -12.55 19.10 22.24
CA PRO A 84 -12.55 17.76 21.67
C PRO A 84 -12.39 17.86 20.16
N ILE A 85 -11.42 17.13 19.60
CA ILE A 85 -11.27 17.05 18.15
C ILE A 85 -12.55 16.38 17.63
N GLU A 86 -13.33 17.12 16.85
CA GLU A 86 -14.44 16.57 16.09
C GLU A 86 -13.87 15.68 15.00
N VAL A 87 -13.59 14.43 15.35
CA VAL A 87 -13.40 13.40 14.34
C VAL A 87 -14.73 13.25 13.61
N PRO A 88 -14.80 13.58 12.29
CA PRO A 88 -16.01 13.32 11.54
C PRO A 88 -16.36 11.85 11.74
N SER A 89 -17.61 11.57 12.13
CA SER A 89 -18.06 10.22 12.49
C SER A 89 -17.78 9.23 11.36
N GLY A 90 -16.63 8.58 11.42
CA GLY A 90 -16.15 7.67 10.38
C GLY A 90 -14.63 7.70 10.20
N ASP A 91 -14.14 6.68 9.49
CA ASP A 91 -12.75 6.60 9.05
C ASP A 91 -12.43 7.76 8.07
N VAL A 92 -11.39 8.54 8.37
CA VAL A 92 -10.92 9.68 7.54
C VAL A 92 -10.64 9.23 6.10
N THR A 93 -10.19 7.99 5.92
CA THR A 93 -9.96 7.43 4.58
C THR A 93 -11.26 7.33 3.78
N ASN A 94 -12.39 7.02 4.43
CA ASN A 94 -13.69 6.91 3.79
C ASN A 94 -14.21 8.29 3.36
N SER A 95 -13.97 9.35 4.14
CA SER A 95 -14.30 10.71 3.70
C SER A 95 -13.49 11.15 2.47
N MET A 96 -12.20 10.82 2.44
CA MET A 96 -11.32 11.16 1.32
C MET A 96 -11.71 10.40 0.04
N LEU A 97 -12.00 9.11 0.14
CA LEU A 97 -12.46 8.29 -0.99
C LEU A 97 -13.79 8.78 -1.57
N LYS A 98 -14.72 9.21 -0.71
CA LYS A 98 -15.98 9.83 -1.14
C LYS A 98 -15.75 11.14 -1.87
N GLN A 99 -14.86 11.99 -1.36
CA GLN A 99 -14.48 13.25 -2.02
C GLN A 99 -13.82 13.02 -3.38
N ALA A 100 -13.00 11.98 -3.50
CA ALA A 100 -12.31 11.61 -4.73
C ALA A 100 -13.21 10.90 -5.76
N ASN A 101 -14.50 10.69 -5.45
CA ASN A 101 -15.44 9.90 -6.27
C ASN A 101 -14.86 8.53 -6.69
N PHE A 102 -14.10 7.91 -5.79
CA PHE A 102 -13.37 6.68 -6.11
C PHE A 102 -14.31 5.47 -6.05
N LEU A 103 -14.37 4.70 -7.14
CA LEU A 103 -15.19 3.50 -7.22
C LEU A 103 -14.46 2.32 -6.57
N PRO A 104 -15.02 1.67 -5.53
CA PRO A 104 -14.38 0.53 -4.91
C PRO A 104 -14.24 -0.66 -5.88
N SER A 105 -13.15 -1.41 -5.74
CA SER A 105 -12.87 -2.60 -6.57
C SER A 105 -13.92 -3.70 -6.45
N TRP A 106 -14.61 -3.83 -5.32
CA TRP A 106 -15.69 -4.80 -5.16
C TRP A 106 -16.91 -4.44 -6.01
N LEU A 107 -17.13 -3.15 -6.30
CA LEU A 107 -18.26 -2.71 -7.12
C LEU A 107 -18.00 -2.96 -8.61
N THR A 108 -16.76 -2.80 -9.08
CA THR A 108 -16.39 -3.22 -10.45
C THR A 108 -16.52 -4.73 -10.61
N LEU A 109 -16.09 -5.50 -9.61
CA LEU A 109 -16.25 -6.96 -9.56
C LEU A 109 -17.73 -7.38 -9.57
N GLN A 110 -18.61 -6.62 -8.89
CA GLN A 110 -20.05 -6.87 -8.90
C GLN A 110 -20.63 -6.78 -10.32
N HIS A 111 -20.27 -5.72 -11.06
CA HIS A 111 -20.70 -5.55 -12.44
C HIS A 111 -20.18 -6.67 -13.34
N GLU A 112 -18.91 -7.05 -13.18
CA GLU A 112 -18.32 -8.16 -13.95
C GLU A 112 -19.06 -9.49 -13.70
N ILE A 113 -19.36 -9.81 -12.43
CA ILE A 113 -20.11 -11.01 -12.05
C ILE A 113 -21.50 -10.98 -12.69
N ARG A 114 -22.21 -9.85 -12.59
CA ARG A 114 -23.55 -9.69 -13.16
C ARG A 114 -23.54 -9.90 -14.68
N ASP A 115 -22.59 -9.29 -15.38
CA ASP A 115 -22.53 -9.36 -16.84
C ASP A 115 -22.14 -10.77 -17.32
N LYS A 116 -21.19 -11.44 -16.63
CA LYS A 116 -20.86 -12.85 -16.89
C LYS A 116 -22.04 -13.78 -16.60
N LEU A 117 -22.78 -13.55 -15.52
CA LEU A 117 -23.95 -14.34 -15.18
C LEU A 117 -25.06 -14.20 -16.25
N ARG A 118 -25.31 -12.98 -16.75
CA ARG A 118 -26.26 -12.74 -17.86
C ARG A 118 -25.84 -13.50 -19.12
N GLN A 119 -24.56 -13.41 -19.51
CA GLN A 119 -24.04 -14.14 -20.67
C GLN A 119 -24.16 -15.65 -20.50
N TRP A 120 -23.85 -16.17 -19.31
CA TRP A 120 -23.96 -17.59 -18.99
C TRP A 120 -25.42 -18.08 -19.08
N ILE A 121 -26.39 -17.31 -18.57
CA ILE A 121 -27.82 -17.64 -18.67
C ILE A 121 -28.29 -17.66 -20.13
N LEU A 122 -27.88 -16.70 -20.96
CA LEU A 122 -28.22 -16.68 -22.39
C LEU A 122 -27.64 -17.88 -23.15
N ARG A 123 -26.46 -18.35 -22.76
CA ARG A 123 -25.82 -19.53 -23.35
C ARG A 123 -26.38 -20.85 -22.84
N LEU A 124 -26.88 -20.89 -21.60
CA LEU A 124 -27.51 -22.07 -21.01
C LEU A 124 -28.71 -22.56 -21.83
N ASP A 125 -29.48 -21.64 -22.42
CA ASP A 125 -30.61 -21.98 -23.29
C ASP A 125 -30.17 -22.58 -24.64
N ASN A 126 -28.88 -22.47 -25.02
CA ASN A 126 -28.35 -22.96 -26.30
C ASN A 126 -27.45 -24.20 -26.18
N ASP A 127 -26.64 -24.34 -25.13
CA ASP A 127 -25.74 -25.49 -24.98
C ASP A 127 -25.41 -25.80 -23.50
N GLY A 128 -25.69 -27.03 -23.06
CA GLY A 128 -25.65 -27.47 -21.65
C GLY A 128 -24.41 -28.29 -21.27
N GLY A 129 -23.28 -28.06 -21.94
CA GLY A 129 -22.08 -28.89 -21.83
C GLY A 129 -21.15 -28.59 -20.64
N THR A 130 -20.06 -29.37 -20.54
CA THR A 130 -19.02 -29.28 -19.49
C THR A 130 -18.27 -27.95 -19.47
N ALA A 131 -18.25 -27.21 -20.59
CA ALA A 131 -17.70 -25.86 -20.64
C ALA A 131 -18.49 -24.87 -19.77
N MET A 132 -19.83 -25.00 -19.74
CA MET A 132 -20.69 -24.15 -18.92
C MET A 132 -20.49 -24.40 -17.43
N ASP A 133 -20.14 -25.64 -17.05
CA ASP A 133 -19.81 -25.97 -15.65
C ASP A 133 -18.51 -25.30 -15.19
N ARG A 134 -17.51 -25.19 -16.09
CA ARG A 134 -16.29 -24.43 -15.80
C ARG A 134 -16.57 -22.93 -15.65
N GLU A 135 -17.34 -22.35 -16.57
CA GLU A 135 -17.74 -20.93 -16.47
C GLU A 135 -18.49 -20.65 -15.17
N LEU A 136 -19.40 -21.54 -14.77
CA LEU A 136 -20.14 -21.40 -13.50
C LEU A 136 -19.20 -21.49 -12.28
N ALA A 137 -18.21 -22.38 -12.31
CA ALA A 137 -17.20 -22.47 -11.25
C ALA A 137 -16.35 -21.20 -11.16
N GLU A 138 -16.00 -20.59 -12.30
CA GLU A 138 -15.29 -19.31 -12.35
C GLU A 138 -16.12 -18.17 -11.76
N ILE A 139 -17.42 -18.12 -12.10
CA ILE A 139 -18.36 -17.14 -11.52
C ILE A 139 -18.41 -17.31 -10.00
N ASN A 140 -18.53 -18.53 -9.50
CA ASN A 140 -18.54 -18.81 -8.07
C ASN A 140 -17.21 -18.43 -7.38
N ALA A 141 -16.07 -18.60 -8.05
CA ALA A 141 -14.78 -18.14 -7.55
C ALA A 141 -14.72 -16.61 -7.43
N MET A 142 -15.27 -15.87 -8.40
CA MET A 142 -15.39 -14.42 -8.31
C MET A 142 -16.31 -13.97 -7.18
N ILE A 143 -17.43 -14.67 -6.96
CA ILE A 143 -18.34 -14.40 -5.84
C ILE A 143 -17.62 -14.61 -4.49
N GLY A 144 -16.78 -15.64 -4.38
CA GLY A 144 -15.92 -15.83 -3.20
C GLY A 144 -14.98 -14.66 -2.96
N LYS A 145 -14.34 -14.12 -4.00
CA LYS A 145 -13.49 -12.92 -3.92
C LYS A 145 -14.31 -11.68 -3.53
N TYR A 146 -15.48 -11.49 -4.12
CA TYR A 146 -16.40 -10.41 -3.80
C TYR A 146 -16.78 -10.44 -2.31
N ASN A 147 -17.25 -11.58 -1.81
CA ASN A 147 -17.65 -11.73 -0.41
C ASN A 147 -16.52 -11.44 0.60
N GLY A 148 -15.27 -11.70 0.22
CA GLY A 148 -14.10 -11.39 1.04
C GLY A 148 -13.62 -9.94 0.97
N THR A 149 -14.00 -9.20 -0.08
CA THR A 149 -13.59 -7.78 -0.27
C THR A 149 -14.65 -6.81 0.25
N VAL A 150 -15.90 -7.26 0.31
CA VAL A 150 -17.03 -6.45 0.74
C VAL A 150 -16.96 -6.14 2.25
N PRO A 151 -17.12 -4.87 2.65
CA PRO A 151 -16.95 -4.44 4.05
C PRO A 151 -18.11 -4.86 4.97
N HIS A 152 -19.29 -5.16 4.43
CA HIS A 152 -20.47 -5.49 5.23
C HIS A 152 -21.09 -6.83 4.85
N HIS A 153 -21.32 -7.69 5.85
CA HIS A 153 -21.92 -9.02 5.69
C HIS A 153 -23.28 -9.02 4.95
N ALA A 154 -24.10 -7.98 5.10
CA ALA A 154 -25.39 -7.89 4.43
C ALA A 154 -25.29 -7.81 2.90
N LEU A 155 -24.14 -7.40 2.38
CA LEU A 155 -23.87 -7.27 0.94
C LEU A 155 -23.29 -8.57 0.36
N GLN A 156 -22.93 -9.55 1.18
CA GLN A 156 -22.40 -10.83 0.71
C GLN A 156 -23.47 -11.63 -0.06
N LYS A 157 -23.04 -12.35 -1.11
CA LYS A 157 -23.92 -13.07 -2.02
C LYS A 157 -23.69 -14.58 -1.92
N LEU A 158 -24.72 -15.36 -2.19
CA LEU A 158 -24.65 -16.82 -2.18
C LEU A 158 -24.00 -17.35 -3.47
N THR A 159 -23.49 -18.57 -3.41
CA THR A 159 -23.02 -19.29 -4.60
C THR A 159 -24.19 -19.59 -5.55
N ILE A 160 -23.87 -19.67 -6.83
CA ILE A 160 -24.80 -19.88 -7.93
C ILE A 160 -24.73 -21.33 -8.40
N THR A 161 -25.90 -21.95 -8.48
CA THR A 161 -26.12 -23.27 -9.10
C THR A 161 -27.00 -23.11 -10.34
N LYS A 162 -27.01 -24.09 -11.25
CA LYS A 162 -27.83 -24.04 -12.48
C LYS A 162 -29.31 -23.76 -12.20
N GLU A 163 -29.83 -24.35 -11.15
CA GLU A 163 -31.23 -24.21 -10.71
C GLU A 163 -31.53 -22.83 -10.12
N ASN A 164 -30.56 -22.22 -9.45
CA ASN A 164 -30.73 -20.95 -8.73
C ASN A 164 -30.28 -19.72 -9.56
N ALA A 165 -29.67 -19.91 -10.72
CA ALA A 165 -29.06 -18.83 -11.51
C ALA A 165 -30.04 -17.70 -11.85
N LYS A 166 -31.27 -18.05 -12.28
CA LYS A 166 -32.29 -17.04 -12.63
C LYS A 166 -32.76 -16.22 -11.42
N ARG A 167 -32.95 -16.87 -10.26
CA ARG A 167 -33.33 -16.17 -9.02
C ARG A 167 -32.19 -15.29 -8.50
N GLN A 168 -30.95 -15.78 -8.58
CA GLN A 168 -29.79 -15.03 -8.15
C GLN A 168 -29.56 -13.80 -9.01
N LEU A 169 -29.80 -13.87 -10.32
CA LEU A 169 -29.62 -12.73 -11.22
C LEU A 169 -30.37 -11.49 -10.71
N GLY A 170 -31.61 -11.63 -10.23
CA GLY A 170 -32.38 -10.52 -9.66
C GLY A 170 -31.80 -9.94 -8.36
N GLN A 171 -30.89 -10.65 -7.67
CA GLN A 171 -30.15 -10.11 -6.52
C GLN A 171 -28.86 -9.38 -6.93
N TRP A 172 -28.45 -9.48 -8.20
CA TRP A 172 -27.28 -8.82 -8.78
C TRP A 172 -27.65 -7.61 -9.66
N GLU A 173 -28.93 -7.37 -9.89
CA GLU A 173 -29.48 -6.15 -10.48
C GLU A 173 -29.68 -5.07 -9.41
#